data_AF-A0A1E3RQE7-F1
#
_entry.id   AF-A0A1E3RQE7-F1
#
_cell.length_a   1.000
_cell.length_b   1.000
_cell.length_c   1.000
_cell.angle_alpha   90.00
_cell.angle_beta   90.00
_cell.angle_gamma   90.00
#
_symmetry.space_group_name_H-M   'P 1'
#
loop_
_entity.id
_entity.type
_entity.pdbx_description
1 polymer ?
#
loop_
_entity_poly.entity_id
_entity_poly.type
_entity_poly.pdbx_seq_one_letter_code
_entity_poly.pdbx_strand_id
1 'polypeptide(L)' 'MAVFDRHRGVYRDSAGEVVALLSDVVFERRSSLLTSRLVAVTPSATRILLRGNAFTGGIGTLDRVLTGVVHGI' A
#
# COMPACT_ATOMS: atom_id res chain seq x y z
N MET A 1 13.55 3.73 -3.32
CA MET A 1 12.13 3.41 -3.61
C MET A 1 11.50 2.78 -2.37
N ALA A 2 10.20 2.96 -2.14
CA ALA A 2 9.55 2.30 -1.01
C ALA A 2 9.41 0.79 -1.27
N VAL A 3 9.69 -0.04 -0.26
CA VAL A 3 9.81 -1.50 -0.40
C VAL A 3 9.11 -2.23 0.76
N PHE A 4 8.33 -3.26 0.42
CA PHE A 4 7.79 -4.23 1.37
C PHE A 4 8.75 -5.43 1.49
N ASP A 5 9.63 -5.42 2.49
CA ASP A 5 10.60 -6.47 2.72
C ASP A 5 9.97 -7.61 3.53
N ARG A 6 9.43 -8.61 2.82
CA ARG A 6 8.77 -9.78 3.44
C ARG A 6 9.73 -10.68 4.19
N HIS A 7 11.01 -10.72 3.81
CA HIS A 7 12.00 -11.53 4.53
C HIS A 7 12.29 -10.93 5.92
N ARG A 8 12.37 -9.59 5.99
CA ARG A 8 12.60 -8.87 7.26
C ARG A 8 11.31 -8.46 7.98
N GLY A 9 10.15 -8.67 7.38
CA GLY A 9 8.86 -8.31 7.98
C GLY A 9 8.64 -6.80 8.12
N VAL A 10 9.24 -5.96 7.26
CA VAL A 10 9.19 -4.49 7.41
C VAL A 10 8.82 -3.75 6.12
N TYR A 11 8.13 -2.63 6.27
CA TYR A 11 7.93 -1.64 5.21
C TYR A 11 8.98 -0.53 5.34
N ARG A 12 9.69 -0.26 4.25
CA ARG A 12 10.73 0.77 4.17
C ARG A 12 10.34 1.86 3.19
N ASP A 13 10.64 3.11 3.51
CA ASP A 13 10.39 4.22 2.60
C ASP A 13 11.45 4.37 1.50
N SER A 14 11.36 5.44 0.71
CA SER A 14 12.29 5.72 -0.37
C SER A 14 13.72 6.02 0.10
N ALA A 15 13.91 6.48 1.34
CA ALA A 15 15.21 6.71 1.96
C ALA A 15 15.79 5.42 2.56
N GLY A 16 14.99 4.35 2.64
CA GLY A 16 15.39 3.07 3.19
C GLY A 16 15.14 2.95 4.69
N GLU A 17 14.45 3.91 5.30
CA GLU A 17 14.11 3.88 6.72
C GLU A 17 12.93 2.94 6.98
N VAL A 18 12.94 2.25 8.12
CA VAL A 18 11.83 1.38 8.52
C VAL A 18 10.66 2.24 8.99
N VAL A 19 9.54 2.15 8.26
CA VAL A 19 8.33 2.94 8.53
C VAL A 19 7.36 2.18 9.44
N ALA A 20 7.27 0.86 9.28
CA ALA A 20 6.41 -0.01 10.07
C ALA A 20 6.79 -1.48 9.90
N LEU A 21 6.31 -2.33 10.82
CA LEU A 21 6.24 -3.77 10.60
C LEU A 21 5.21 -4.08 9.52
N LEU A 22 5.47 -5.06 8.66
CA LEU A 22 4.53 -5.45 7.60
C LEU A 22 3.18 -5.91 8.15
N SER A 23 3.15 -6.56 9.31
CA SER A 23 1.93 -6.98 10.01
C SER A 23 0.98 -5.81 10.31
N ASP A 24 1.54 -4.61 10.52
CA ASP A 24 0.79 -3.42 10.88
C ASP A 24 0.43 -2.57 9.66
N VAL A 25 0.82 -3.02 8.46
CA VAL A 25 0.49 -2.36 7.20
C VAL A 25 -0.82 -2.90 6.66
N VAL A 26 -1.81 -2.00 6.59
CA VAL A 26 -3.11 -2.27 5.96
C VAL A 26 -3.15 -1.59 4.59
N PHE A 27 -3.56 -2.34 3.56
CA PHE A 27 -3.74 -1.81 2.22
C PHE A 27 -5.20 -1.40 2.02
N GLU A 28 -5.41 -0.13 1.70
CA GLU A 28 -6.75 0.40 1.46
C GLU A 28 -6.87 1.00 0.06
N ARG A 29 -8.02 0.75 -0.56
CA ARG A 29 -8.47 1.51 -1.72
C ARG A 29 -9.30 2.70 -1.25
N ARG A 30 -8.84 3.92 -1.56
CA ARG A 30 -9.55 5.17 -1.32
C ARG A 30 -10.01 5.79 -2.64
N SER A 31 -11.28 5.61 -2.96
CA SER A 31 -11.92 6.21 -4.14
C SER A 31 -12.68 7.49 -3.78
N SER A 32 -12.56 8.48 -4.65
CA SER A 32 -13.37 9.70 -4.72
C SER A 32 -13.96 9.81 -6.13
N LEU A 33 -14.91 10.74 -6.34
CA LEU A 33 -15.72 10.88 -7.56
C LEU A 33 -14.95 10.71 -8.89
N LEU A 34 -13.72 11.24 -8.98
CA LEU A 34 -12.91 11.22 -10.21
C LEU A 34 -11.56 10.49 -10.06
N THR A 35 -11.21 10.07 -8.85
CA THR A 35 -9.86 9.53 -8.56
C THR A 35 -9.93 8.32 -7.67
N SER A 36 -9.01 7.40 -7.85
CA SER A 36 -8.84 6.24 -6.97
C SER A 36 -7.39 6.17 -6.52
N ARG A 37 -7.16 5.87 -5.24
CA ARG A 37 -5.83 5.78 -4.66
C ARG A 37 -5.69 4.46 -3.93
N LEU A 38 -4.54 3.83 -4.06
CA LEU A 38 -4.12 2.75 -3.19
C LEU A 38 -3.20 3.36 -2.13
N VAL A 39 -3.49 3.09 -0.87
CA VAL A 39 -2.67 3.57 0.25
C VAL A 39 -2.23 2.41 1.14
N ALA A 40 -1.04 2.55 1.70
CA ALA A 40 -0.59 1.79 2.86
C ALA A 40 -0.87 2.63 4.11
N VAL A 41 -1.72 2.13 4.98
CA VAL A 41 -1.95 2.70 6.30
C VAL A 41 -0.98 2.04 7.26
N THR A 42 -0.14 2.85 7.90
CA THR A 42 0.78 2.40 8.95
C THR A 42 0.47 3.13 10.26
N PRO A 43 0.98 2.66 11.42
CA PRO A 43 0.76 3.33 12.70
C PRO A 43 1.20 4.80 12.72
N SER A 44 2.25 5.14 11.95
CA SER A 44 2.81 6.49 11.92
C SER A 44 2.15 7.40 10.88
N ALA A 45 1.74 6.86 9.73
CA ALA A 45 1.16 7.68 8.65
C ALA A 45 0.44 6.84 7.58
N THR A 46 -0.42 7.50 6.80
CA THR A 46 -0.92 6.93 5.53
C THR A 46 -0.01 7.34 4.38
N ARG A 47 0.43 6.37 3.57
CA ARG A 47 1.31 6.58 2.40
C ARG A 47 0.59 6.18 1.11
N ILE A 48 0.65 7.04 0.08
CA ILE A 48 0.07 6.74 -1.23
C ILE A 48 1.04 5.86 -2.01
N LEU A 49 0.59 4.68 -2.42
CA LEU A 49 1.36 3.74 -3.24
C LEU A 49 1.09 3.97 -4.73
N LEU A 50 -0.17 4.17 -5.09
CA LEU A 50 -0.61 4.36 -6.46
C LEU A 50 -1.77 5.36 -6.53
N ARG A 51 -1.77 6.22 -7.54
CA ARG A 51 -2.94 7.03 -7.92
C ARG A 51 -3.43 6.57 -9.29
N GLY A 52 -4.65 6.08 -9.34
CA GLY A 52 -5.39 5.84 -10.57
C GLY A 52 -6.39 6.97 -10.81
N ASN A 53 -6.61 7.33 -12.07
CA ASN A 53 -7.81 8.09 -12.42
C ASN A 53 -8.98 7.11 -12.61
N ALA A 54 -10.22 7.56 -12.46
CA ALA A 54 -11.39 6.71 -12.61
C ALA A 54 -11.57 6.16 -14.05
N PHE A 55 -10.87 6.73 -15.03
CA PHE A 55 -11.11 6.52 -16.46
C PHE A 55 -10.15 5.52 -17.12
N THR A 56 -9.00 5.19 -16.49
CA THR A 56 -8.01 4.21 -16.99
C THR A 56 -8.13 2.84 -16.33
N GLY A 57 -9.29 2.50 -15.76
CA GLY A 57 -9.53 1.23 -15.04
C GLY A 57 -9.30 1.29 -13.52
N GLY A 58 -8.91 2.44 -12.96
CA GLY A 58 -8.79 2.66 -11.51
C GLY A 58 -7.69 1.85 -10.82
N ILE A 59 -7.89 1.55 -9.53
CA ILE A 59 -6.99 0.71 -8.70
C ILE A 59 -7.37 -0.79 -8.79
N GLY A 60 -8.56 -1.14 -9.30
CA GLY A 60 -9.06 -2.53 -9.30
C GLY A 60 -9.14 -3.12 -7.88
N THR A 61 -8.68 -4.36 -7.73
CA THR A 61 -8.58 -5.10 -6.46
C THR A 61 -7.14 -5.21 -5.94
N LEU A 62 -6.28 -4.23 -6.29
CA LEU A 62 -4.85 -4.27 -5.94
C LEU A 62 -4.60 -4.33 -4.43
N ASP A 63 -5.48 -3.72 -3.63
CA ASP A 63 -5.43 -3.80 -2.17
C ASP A 63 -5.48 -5.25 -1.68
N ARG A 64 -6.41 -6.06 -2.23
CA ARG A 64 -6.56 -7.47 -1.89
C ARG A 64 -5.36 -8.30 -2.34
N VAL A 65 -4.87 -8.05 -3.56
CA VAL A 65 -3.69 -8.76 -4.08
C VAL A 65 -2.46 -8.45 -3.23
N LEU A 66 -2.23 -7.18 -2.89
CA LEU A 66 -1.12 -6.79 -2.02
C LEU A 66 -1.26 -7.38 -0.63
N THR A 67 -2.47 -7.39 -0.07
CA THR A 67 -2.74 -8.03 1.22
C THR A 67 -2.37 -9.51 1.18
N GLY A 68 -2.81 -10.26 0.16
CA GLY A 68 -2.44 -11.68 0.00
C GLY A 68 -0.94 -11.90 -0.17
N VAL A 69 -0.27 -11.11 -1.00
CA VAL A 69 1.17 -11.26 -1.26
C VAL A 69 2.02 -10.89 -0.04
N VAL A 70 1.63 -9.85 0.70
CA VAL A 70 2.37 -9.33 1.86
C VAL A 70 2.13 -10.18 3.11
N HIS A 71 0.88 -10.56 3.36
CA HIS A 71 0.49 -11.27 4.57
C HIS A 71 0.39 -12.80 4.40
N GLY A 72 0.51 -13.31 3.16
CA GLY A 72 0.52 -14.75 2.89
C GLY A 72 -0.84 -15.45 3.08
N ILE A 73 -1.94 -14.71 2.88
CA ILE A 73 -3.33 -15.19 2.98
C ILE A 73 -3.94 -15.55 1.63
#